data_AF-A0A972YXU3-F1
#
_entry.id   AF-A0A972YXU3-F1
#
_cell.length_a   1.000
_cell.length_b   1.000
_cell.length_c   1.000
_cell.angle_alpha   90.00
_cell.angle_beta   90.00
_cell.angle_gamma   90.00
#
_symmetry.space_group_name_H-M   'P 1'
#
loop_
_entity.id
_entity.type
_entity.pdbx_description
1 polymer ?
#
loop_
_entity_poly.entity_id
_entity_poly.type
_entity_poly.pdbx_seq_one_letter_code
_entity_poly.pdbx_strand_id
1 'polypeptide(L)' 'LCVVTHDKRYAEMAKRKVYLLDGQILGQTRLEHQGMF' A
#
# COMPACT_ATOMS: atom_id res chain seq x y z
N LEU A 1 -2.69 9.59 6.57
CA LEU A 1 -1.69 10.10 5.61
C LEU A 1 -1.77 9.24 4.34
N CYS A 2 -1.87 9.87 3.17
CA CYS A 2 -1.86 9.20 1.87
C CYS A 2 -0.66 9.74 1.09
N VAL A 3 0.11 8.84 0.48
CA VAL A 3 1.32 9.19 -0.29
C VAL A 3 1.25 8.47 -1.63
N VAL A 4 1.50 9.21 -2.71
CA VAL A 4 1.69 8.65 -4.04
C VAL A 4 3.19 8.58 -4.28
N THR A 5 3.69 7.40 -4.63
CA THR A 5 5.12 7.18 -4.87
C THR A 5 5.31 6.05 -5.87
N HIS A 6 6.33 6.19 -6.72
CA HIS A 6 6.84 5.09 -7.55
C HIS A 6 7.99 4.34 -6.85
N ASP A 7 8.52 4.85 -5.73
CA ASP A 7 9.54 4.17 -4.96
C ASP A 7 8.91 3.13 -4.04
N LYS A 8 9.15 1.85 -4.37
CA LYS A 8 8.63 0.70 -3.64
C LYS A 8 8.94 0.75 -2.14
N ARG A 9 10.09 1.29 -1.73
CA ARG A 9 10.52 1.30 -0.32
C ARG A 9 9.53 2.06 0.56
N TYR A 10 9.07 3.21 0.10
CA TYR A 10 8.06 4.00 0.81
C TYR A 10 6.68 3.31 0.79
N ALA A 11 6.34 2.63 -0.31
CA ALA A 11 5.09 1.88 -0.39
C ALA A 11 5.06 0.73 0.62
N GLU A 12 6.17 0.01 0.83
CA GLU A 12 6.26 -1.10 1.79
C GLU A 12 6.09 -0.67 3.25
N MET A 13 6.35 0.60 3.58
CA MET A 13 6.09 1.15 4.92
C MET A 13 4.59 1.39 5.17
N ALA A 14 3.76 1.38 4.13
CA ALA A 14 2.34 1.67 4.24
C ALA A 14 1.55 0.47 4.78
N LYS A 15 0.65 0.73 5.74
CA LYS A 15 -0.31 -0.29 6.25
C LYS A 15 -1.24 -0.81 5.15
N ARG A 16 -1.46 0.00 4.11
CA ARG A 16 -2.26 -0.33 2.93
C ARG A 16 -1.59 0.24 1.69
N LYS A 17 -1.44 -0.59 0.65
CA LYS A 17 -0.98 -0.19 -0.68
C LYS A 17 -2.14 -0.33 -1.67
N VAL A 18 -2.29 0.63 -2.57
CA VAL A 18 -3.28 0.60 -3.66
C VAL A 18 -2.55 0.79 -4.97
N TYR A 19 -2.74 -0.13 -5.91
CA TYR A 19 -2.15 -0.08 -7.24
C TYR A 19 -3.19 0.45 -8.22
N LEU A 20 -2.83 1.51 -8.95
CA LEU A 20 -3.68 2.15 -9.94
C LEU A 20 -3.06 2.01 -11.33
N LEU A 21 -3.89 1.75 -12.34
CA LEU A 21 -3.53 1.82 -13.76
C LEU A 21 -4.75 2.30 -14.54
N ASP A 22 -4.56 3.29 -15.42
CA ASP A 22 -5.60 3.85 -16.28
C ASP A 22 -6.90 4.23 -15.53
N GLY A 23 -6.73 4.85 -14.35
CA GLY A 23 -7.85 5.27 -13.51
C GLY A 23 -8.57 4.14 -12.77
N GLN A 24 -8.12 2.89 -12.93
CA GLN A 24 -8.69 1.72 -12.25
C GLN A 24 -7.80 1.23 -11.11
N ILE A 25 -8.43 0.67 -10.09
CA ILE A 25 -7.74 -0.05 -9.02
C ILE A 25 -7.43 -1.46 -9.52
N LEU A 26 -6.15 -1.74 -9.72
CA LEU A 26 -5.68 -3.08 -10.09
C LEU A 26 -5.63 -4.03 -8.90
N GLY A 27 -5.39 -3.49 -7.70
CA GLY A 27 -5.29 -4.31 -6.50
C GLY A 27 -4.94 -3.50 -5.26
N GLN A 28 -5.12 -4.14 -4.11
CA GLN A 28 -4.73 -3.58 -2.83
C GLN A 28 -4.13 -4.65 -1.93
N THR A 29 -3.13 -4.26 -1.15
CA THR A 29 -2.59 -5.08 -0.07
C THR A 29 -2.82 -4.38 1.25
N ARG A 30 -3.20 -5.14 2.28
CA ARG A 30 -3.36 -4.67 3.65
C ARG A 30 -2.45 -5.51 4.51
N LEU A 31 -1.51 -4.87 5.20
CA LEU A 31 -0.74 -5.55 6.23
C LEU A 31 -1.66 -5.69 7.44
N GLU A 32 -2.12 -6.91 7.72
CA GLU A 32 -2.69 -7.23 9.01
C GLU A 32 -1.54 -7.23 10.01
N HIS A 33 -1.53 -6.26 10.92
CA HIS A 33 -0.73 -6.40 12.13
C HIS A 33 -1.33 -7.59 12.90
N GLN A 34 -0.74 -8.78 12.77
CA GLN A 34 -0.78 -9.73 13.87
C GLN A 34 -0.05 -9.04 15.03
N GLY A 35 -0.83 -8.60 16.02
CA GLY A 35 -0.27 -8.14 17.28
C GLY A 35 0.54 -9.28 17.88
N MET A 36 1.87 -9.14 17.87
CA MET A 36 2.73 -9.87 18.79
C MET A 36 2.45 -9.31 20.19
N PHE A 37 2.03 -10.19 21.10
CA PHE A 37 2.25 -10.01 22.53
C PHE A 37 3.76 -10.03 22.81
#